data_AF-A0A1G3HPJ8-F1
#
_entry.id   AF-A0A1G3HPJ8-F1
#
_cell.length_a   1.000
_cell.length_b   1.000
_cell.length_c   1.000
_cell.angle_alpha   90.00
_cell.angle_beta   90.00
_cell.angle_gamma   90.00
#
_symmetry.space_group_name_H-M   'P 1'
#
loop_
_entity.id
_entity.type
_entity.pdbx_description
1 polymer ?
#
loop_
_entity_poly.entity_id
_entity_poly.type
_entity_poly.pdbx_seq_one_letter_code
_entity_poly.pdbx_strand_id
1 'polypeptide(L)'
;MSHVKSREVVLAIKATDELLQALGALRDGWRRDPGTVPKGLSCSQSKEGQFVLVAAESVFVTLPGACVVKGLGAIELVGAEPAFEEGASSKTLVLRETEDGWKFSVKFVPPIVRERNAK
;
A
#
# COMPACT_ATOMS: atom_id res chain seq x y z
N MET A 1 18.88 11.44 -18.13
CA MET A 1 17.55 10.86 -17.82
C MET A 1 17.43 10.78 -16.32
N SER A 2 16.83 11.79 -15.68
CA SER A 2 16.67 11.82 -14.23
C SER A 2 15.68 10.71 -13.86
N HIS A 3 16.18 9.60 -13.31
CA HIS A 3 15.33 8.63 -12.62
C HIS A 3 14.61 9.39 -11.52
N VAL A 4 13.32 9.67 -11.73
CA VAL A 4 12.46 10.18 -10.66
C VAL A 4 12.50 9.11 -9.57
N LYS A 5 13.19 9.41 -8.47
CA LYS A 5 13.33 8.50 -7.33
C LYS A 5 11.93 8.26 -6.76
N SER A 6 11.51 7.00 -6.73
CA SER A 6 10.28 6.62 -6.03
C SER A 6 10.38 7.05 -4.57
N ARG A 7 9.29 7.59 -4.04
CA ARG A 7 9.16 7.99 -2.63
C ARG A 7 8.30 6.97 -1.90
N GLU A 8 8.71 6.59 -0.70
CA GLU A 8 7.90 5.78 0.22
C GLU A 8 7.40 6.70 1.33
N VAL A 9 6.09 6.71 1.57
CA VAL A 9 5.47 7.48 2.65
C VAL A 9 4.63 6.55 3.50
N VAL A 10 4.80 6.66 4.81
CA VAL A 10 3.95 5.97 5.79
C VAL A 10 2.69 6.80 5.97
N LEU A 11 1.53 6.18 5.78
CA LEU A 11 0.22 6.81 5.92
C LEU A 11 -0.37 6.41 7.28
N ALA A 12 -0.90 7.42 7.98
CA ALA A 12 -1.81 7.17 9.09
C ALA A 12 -3.13 6.68 8.49
N ILE A 13 -3.64 5.56 9.00
CA ILE A 13 -4.85 4.95 8.47
C ILE A 13 -5.76 4.51 9.60
N LYS A 14 -7.04 4.38 9.29
CA LYS A 14 -8.02 3.73 10.13
C LYS A 14 -8.33 2.39 9.47
N ALA A 15 -7.76 1.32 10.01
CA ALA A 15 -8.07 -0.01 9.53
C ALA A 15 -9.51 -0.35 9.94
N THR A 16 -10.34 -0.74 8.98
CA THR A 16 -11.66 -1.27 9.29
C THR A 16 -11.53 -2.69 9.85
N ASP A 17 -12.48 -3.13 10.66
CA ASP A 17 -12.48 -4.51 11.18
C ASP A 17 -12.47 -5.55 10.05
N GLU A 18 -13.15 -5.24 8.94
CA GLU A 18 -13.18 -6.07 7.74
C GLU A 18 -11.79 -6.24 7.13
N LEU A 19 -11.03 -5.15 7.01
CA LEU A 19 -9.66 -5.18 6.52
C LEU A 19 -8.76 -5.99 7.48
N LEU A 20 -8.87 -5.78 8.79
CA LEU A 20 -8.07 -6.50 9.77
C LEU A 20 -8.36 -8.01 9.72
N GLN A 21 -9.63 -8.40 9.59
CA GLN A 21 -10.03 -9.79 9.40
C GLN A 21 -9.47 -10.39 8.11
N ALA A 22 -9.57 -9.66 7.00
CA ALA A 22 -9.03 -10.11 5.71
C ALA A 22 -7.51 -10.27 5.74
N LEU A 23 -6.79 -9.35 6.40
CA LEU A 23 -5.34 -9.43 6.58
C LEU A 23 -4.93 -10.59 7.48
N GLY A 24 -5.67 -10.84 8.56
CA GLY A 24 -5.48 -12.01 9.42
C GLY A 24 -5.68 -13.31 8.65
N ALA A 25 -6.78 -13.42 7.90
CA ALA A 25 -7.08 -14.58 7.06
C ALA A 25 -6.00 -14.82 5.99
N LEU A 26 -5.52 -13.74 5.34
CA LEU A 26 -4.45 -13.84 4.35
C LEU A 26 -3.14 -14.31 4.99
N ARG A 27 -2.76 -13.76 6.15
CA ARG A 27 -1.55 -14.16 6.87
C ARG A 27 -1.61 -15.64 7.25
N ASP A 28 -2.73 -16.09 7.81
CA ASP A 28 -2.89 -17.48 8.24
C ASP A 28 -2.98 -18.44 7.05
N GLY A 29 -3.62 -18.00 5.96
CA GLY A 29 -3.63 -18.71 4.67
C GLY A 29 -2.22 -18.88 4.12
N TRP A 30 -1.46 -17.79 4.00
CA TRP A 30 -0.09 -17.78 3.51
C TRP A 30 0.86 -18.62 4.38
N ARG A 31 0.72 -18.58 5.71
CA ARG A 31 1.53 -19.43 6.61
C ARG A 31 1.28 -20.91 6.42
N ARG A 32 0.05 -21.31 6.09
CA ARG A 32 -0.31 -22.70 5.81
C ARG A 32 0.11 -23.14 4.42
N ASP A 33 -0.17 -22.31 3.42
CA ASP A 33 0.17 -22.55 2.04
C ASP A 33 0.52 -21.23 1.33
N PRO A 34 1.82 -20.93 1.15
CA PRO A 34 2.27 -19.73 0.46
C PRO A 34 1.77 -19.61 -0.99
N GLY A 35 1.37 -20.72 -1.63
CA GLY A 35 0.83 -20.73 -2.99
C GLY A 35 -0.57 -20.13 -3.12
N THR A 36 -1.26 -19.88 -2.01
CA THR A 36 -2.62 -19.32 -1.98
C THR A 36 -2.68 -17.81 -2.13
N VAL A 37 -1.52 -17.12 -2.14
CA VAL A 37 -1.48 -15.65 -2.25
C VAL A 37 -1.99 -15.21 -3.63
N PRO A 38 -3.02 -14.33 -3.69
CA PRO A 38 -3.54 -13.84 -4.95
C PRO A 38 -2.49 -13.14 -5.82
N LYS A 39 -2.61 -13.29 -7.15
CA LYS A 39 -1.72 -12.60 -8.10
C LYS A 39 -1.75 -11.10 -7.87
N GLY A 40 -0.56 -10.49 -7.80
CA GLY A 40 -0.39 -9.06 -7.52
C GLY A 40 -0.24 -8.72 -6.03
N LEU A 41 -0.51 -9.68 -5.14
CA LEU A 41 -0.11 -9.63 -3.74
C LEU A 41 1.16 -10.48 -3.55
N SER A 42 2.00 -10.06 -2.62
CA SER A 42 3.18 -10.80 -2.19
C SER A 42 3.27 -10.72 -0.68
N CYS A 43 3.36 -11.88 -0.05
CA CYS A 43 3.48 -12.00 1.40
C CYS A 43 4.89 -12.48 1.74
N SER A 44 5.54 -11.83 2.71
CA SER A 44 6.85 -12.22 3.22
C SER A 44 6.95 -11.98 4.71
N GLN A 45 7.99 -12.52 5.33
CA GLN A 45 8.33 -12.23 6.71
C GLN A 45 9.57 -11.33 6.75
N SER A 46 9.53 -10.27 7.56
CA SER A 46 10.73 -9.48 7.83
C SER A 46 11.73 -10.28 8.68
N LYS A 47 12.98 -9.80 8.75
CA LYS A 47 14.00 -10.41 9.63
C LYS A 47 13.60 -10.39 11.12
N GLU A 48 12.69 -9.48 11.49
CA GLU A 48 12.16 -9.30 12.84
C GLU A 48 10.91 -10.15 13.09
N GLY A 49 10.54 -11.04 12.15
CA GLY A 49 9.38 -11.92 12.27
C GLY A 49 8.05 -11.29 11.87
N GLN A 50 8.05 -10.01 11.46
CA GLN A 50 6.85 -9.25 11.10
C GLN A 50 6.28 -9.72 9.77
N PHE A 51 4.96 -9.83 9.68
CA PHE A 51 4.30 -10.11 8.41
C PHE A 51 4.33 -8.86 7.52
N VAL A 52 4.75 -9.03 6.28
CA VAL A 52 4.82 -7.97 5.27
C VAL A 52 3.99 -8.39 4.07
N LEU A 53 2.96 -7.61 3.78
CA LEU A 53 2.15 -7.72 2.58
C LEU A 53 2.52 -6.60 1.61
N VAL A 54 2.73 -6.95 0.35
CA VAL A 54 3.03 -6.04 -0.74
C VAL A 54 1.97 -6.19 -1.81
N ALA A 55 1.25 -5.12 -2.12
CA ALA A 55 0.27 -5.03 -3.18
C ALA A 55 0.82 -4.24 -4.36
N ALA A 56 0.80 -4.84 -5.56
CA ALA A 56 1.16 -4.20 -6.81
C ALA A 56 0.05 -3.25 -7.30
N GLU A 57 0.42 -2.25 -8.12
CA GLU A 57 -0.54 -1.27 -8.68
C GLU A 57 -1.74 -1.90 -9.42
N SER A 58 -1.62 -3.15 -9.87
CA SER A 58 -2.70 -3.89 -10.53
C SER A 58 -3.81 -4.40 -9.59
N VAL A 59 -3.56 -4.39 -8.27
CA VAL A 59 -4.47 -4.95 -7.26
C VAL A 59 -4.84 -3.98 -6.16
N PHE A 60 -4.43 -2.72 -6.25
CA PHE A 60 -4.95 -1.67 -5.37
C PHE A 60 -5.26 -0.41 -6.15
N VAL A 61 -6.21 0.37 -5.63
CA VAL A 61 -6.61 1.66 -6.17
C VAL A 61 -6.56 2.69 -5.05
N THR A 62 -5.97 3.84 -5.32
CA THR A 62 -5.98 4.98 -4.41
C THR A 62 -7.14 5.90 -4.77
N LEU A 63 -7.97 6.22 -3.80
CA LEU A 63 -9.07 7.17 -3.86
C LEU A 63 -8.78 8.34 -2.89
N PRO A 64 -9.43 9.51 -3.06
CA PRO A 64 -9.37 10.57 -2.06
C PRO A 64 -9.82 10.04 -0.69
N GLY A 65 -8.91 10.05 0.30
CA GLY A 65 -9.16 9.57 1.66
C GLY A 65 -9.19 8.05 1.85
N ALA A 66 -8.94 7.22 0.82
CA ALA A 66 -8.94 5.76 0.97
C ALA A 66 -8.05 5.02 -0.02
N CYS A 67 -7.55 3.84 0.35
CA CYS A 67 -6.91 2.89 -0.57
C CYS A 67 -7.70 1.58 -0.57
N VAL A 68 -8.16 1.13 -1.74
CA VAL A 68 -8.89 -0.15 -1.85
C VAL A 68 -7.94 -1.21 -2.40
N VAL A 69 -7.77 -2.31 -1.66
CA VAL A 69 -6.99 -3.47 -2.11
C VAL A 69 -7.93 -4.58 -2.52
N LYS A 70 -7.82 -5.02 -3.78
CA LYS A 70 -8.67 -6.05 -4.38
C LYS A 70 -8.55 -7.36 -3.59
N GLY A 71 -9.67 -7.82 -3.07
CA GLY A 71 -9.75 -9.07 -2.29
C GLY A 71 -9.36 -8.93 -0.81
N LEU A 72 -9.01 -7.73 -0.34
CA LEU A 72 -8.72 -7.48 1.08
C LEU A 72 -9.65 -6.43 1.70
N GLY A 73 -10.04 -5.40 0.94
CA GLY A 73 -10.97 -4.37 1.40
C GLY A 73 -10.43 -2.95 1.29
N ALA A 74 -11.14 -2.02 1.90
CA ALA A 74 -10.79 -0.60 1.91
C ALA A 74 -9.94 -0.24 3.15
N ILE A 75 -8.96 0.61 2.93
CA ILE A 75 -8.10 1.23 3.92
C ILE A 75 -8.49 2.70 3.98
N GLU A 76 -9.08 3.16 5.08
CA GLU A 76 -9.37 4.59 5.25
C GLU A 76 -8.09 5.32 5.62
N LEU A 77 -7.75 6.38 4.90
CA LEU A 77 -6.60 7.22 5.22
C LEU A 77 -7.02 8.29 6.23
N VAL A 78 -6.22 8.47 7.28
CA VAL A 78 -6.48 9.51 8.29
C VAL A 78 -6.00 10.84 7.74
N GLY A 79 -6.93 11.61 7.18
CA GLY A 79 -6.68 12.95 6.64
C GLY A 79 -7.65 13.27 5.50
N ALA A 80 -8.13 14.52 5.47
CA ALA A 80 -9.01 15.01 4.39
C ALA A 80 -8.23 15.40 3.11
N GLU A 81 -6.91 15.55 3.23
CA GLU A 81 -6.02 15.89 2.13
C GLU A 81 -5.73 14.67 1.26
N PRO A 82 -5.59 14.83 -0.07
CA PRO A 82 -5.13 13.76 -0.92
C PRO A 82 -3.76 13.29 -0.43
N ALA A 83 -3.63 11.99 -0.13
CA ALA A 83 -2.38 11.41 0.35
C ALA A 83 -1.22 11.52 -0.66
N PHE A 84 -1.53 11.91 -1.90
CA PHE A 84 -0.56 12.09 -2.97
C PHE A 84 -0.87 13.37 -3.76
N GLU A 85 0.18 14.02 -4.25
CA GLU A 85 0.08 15.16 -5.18
C GLU A 85 -0.71 14.77 -6.44
N GLU A 86 -1.45 15.73 -7.01
CA GLU A 86 -2.19 15.52 -8.26
C GLU A 86 -1.22 15.09 -9.39
N GLY A 87 -1.50 13.95 -10.01
CA GLY A 87 -0.63 13.34 -11.02
C GLY A 87 0.45 12.38 -10.49
N ALA A 88 0.50 12.13 -9.18
CA ALA A 88 1.32 11.06 -8.61
C ALA A 88 0.79 9.66 -9.01
N SER A 89 1.71 8.75 -9.30
CA SER A 89 1.38 7.35 -9.62
C SER A 89 1.85 6.44 -8.49
N SER A 90 0.89 5.83 -7.78
CA SER A 90 1.16 4.81 -6.77
C SER A 90 1.63 3.53 -7.44
N LYS A 91 2.78 3.00 -7.01
CA LYS A 91 3.42 1.80 -7.59
C LYS A 91 3.25 0.56 -6.74
N THR A 92 3.34 0.73 -5.44
CA THR A 92 3.33 -0.39 -4.52
C THR A 92 2.78 0.06 -3.18
N LEU A 93 1.82 -0.68 -2.66
CA LEU A 93 1.33 -0.51 -1.30
C LEU A 93 1.94 -1.62 -0.45
N VAL A 94 2.47 -1.27 0.71
CA VAL A 94 3.15 -2.18 1.64
C VAL A 94 2.44 -2.08 2.98
N LEU A 95 1.99 -3.20 3.50
CA LEU A 95 1.45 -3.32 4.84
C LEU A 95 2.41 -4.15 5.68
N ARG A 96 2.65 -3.71 6.90
CA ARG A 96 3.50 -4.40 7.85
C ARG A 96 2.79 -4.53 9.17
N GLU A 97 2.73 -5.74 9.69
CA GLU A 97 2.25 -6.00 11.04
C GLU A 97 3.34 -5.64 12.06
N THR A 98 3.07 -4.68 12.93
CA THR A 98 3.96 -4.30 14.04
C THR A 98 3.25 -4.47 15.38
N GLU A 99 3.98 -4.43 16.48
CA GLU A 99 3.41 -4.57 17.83
C GLU A 99 2.40 -3.46 18.16
N ASP A 100 2.61 -2.27 17.59
CA ASP A 100 1.70 -1.11 17.69
C ASP A 100 0.49 -1.17 16.72
N GLY A 101 0.38 -2.26 15.95
CA GLY A 101 -0.63 -2.44 14.91
C GLY A 101 -0.05 -2.41 13.49
N TRP A 102 -0.91 -2.20 12.50
CA TRP A 102 -0.52 -2.25 11.09
C TRP A 102 0.08 -0.92 10.61
N LYS A 103 1.27 -0.96 10.02
CA LYS A 103 1.91 0.18 9.33
C LYS A 103 1.67 0.08 7.83
N PHE A 104 1.20 1.17 7.24
CA PHE A 104 0.83 1.25 5.83
C PHE A 104 1.76 2.23 5.15
N SER A 105 2.54 1.72 4.20
CA SER A 105 3.42 2.52 3.37
C SER A 105 2.99 2.44 1.92
N VAL A 106 3.01 3.56 1.21
CA VAL A 106 2.82 3.56 -0.24
C VAL A 106 4.07 4.11 -0.91
N LYS A 107 4.57 3.35 -1.88
CA LYS A 107 5.59 3.80 -2.82
C LYS A 107 4.91 4.44 -4.02
N PHE A 108 5.23 5.69 -4.29
CA PHE A 108 4.71 6.42 -5.43
C PHE A 108 5.81 7.15 -6.18
N VAL A 109 5.52 7.49 -7.42
CA VAL A 109 6.33 8.37 -8.26
C VAL A 109 5.64 9.73 -8.29
N PRO A 110 6.31 10.83 -7.86
CA PRO A 110 5.73 12.17 -7.92
C PRO A 110 5.43 12.57 -9.36
N PRO A 111 4.50 13.54 -9.58
CA PRO A 111 4.17 14.02 -10.91
C PRO A 111 5.42 14.52 -11.63
N ILE A 112 5.55 14.16 -12.92
CA ILE A 112 6.63 14.66 -13.76
C ILE A 112 6.30 16.10 -14.12
N VAL A 113 6.83 17.07 -13.37
CA VAL A 113 6.78 18.48 -13.75
C VAL A 113 7.69 18.68 -14.95
N ARG A 114 7.11 18.69 -16.15
CA ARG A 114 7.83 19.15 -17.35
C ARG A 114 7.79 20.67 -17.34
N GLU A 115 8.92 21.32 -17.05
CA GLU A 115 9.17 22.74 -17.37
C GLU A 115 9.22 22.93 -18.90
N ARG A 116 8.08 22.79 -19.57
CA ARG A 116 7.87 23.27 -20.93
C ARG A 116 6.67 24.19 -20.91
N ASN A 117 6.87 25.36 -20.29
CA ASN A 117 6.20 26.64 -20.56
C ASN A 117 6.60 27.67 -19.48
N ALA A 118 7.88 27.71 -19.08
CA ALA A 118 8.44 28.97 -18.63
C ALA A 118 8.55 29.84 -19.90
N LYS A 119 7.63 30.79 -20.01
CA LYS A 119 7.62 31.83 -21.04
C LYS A 119 8.95 32.58 -21.09
#